data_AF-A0A6L3MJ29-F1
#
_entry.id   AF-A0A6L3MJ29-F1
#
_cell.length_a   1.000
_cell.length_b   1.000
_cell.length_c   1.000
_cell.angle_alpha   90.00
_cell.angle_beta   90.00
_cell.angle_gamma   90.00
#
_symmetry.space_group_name_H-M   'P 1'
#
loop_
_entity.id
_entity.type
_entity.pdbx_description
1 polymer ?
#
loop_
_entity_poly.entity_id
_entity_poly.type
_entity_poly.pdbx_seq_one_letter_code
_entity_poly.pdbx_strand_id
1 'polypeptide(L)'
;GLASIIPYLGFGVGIIAAVIATLFQFGIDWTHLALVIIVFMIGQAIEGYILQPFLLGDKIGLSPVAVVFAVLAGAQLAGFLGMLIALPVAAVIVVLLRHARECYEKSRLYDLSAVVIQGSSSGAMSLQTGQIEVDVEIQSEALESQQGAEKSSKIEPLNNKES
;
A
#
# COMPACT_ATOMS: atom_id res chain seq x y z
N GLY A 1 -27.89 -5.72 -18.03
CA GLY A 1 -28.91 -4.80 -17.52
C GLY A 1 -29.37 -5.20 -16.13
N LEU A 2 -30.28 -6.19 -16.03
CA LEU A 2 -30.87 -6.62 -14.75
C LEU A 2 -30.04 -7.67 -13.99
N ALA A 3 -29.35 -8.57 -14.70
CA ALA A 3 -28.52 -9.62 -14.09
C ALA A 3 -27.19 -9.13 -13.47
N SER A 4 -26.83 -7.85 -13.65
CA SER A 4 -25.59 -7.27 -13.08
C SER A 4 -25.77 -6.72 -11.66
N ILE A 5 -27.01 -6.60 -11.16
CA ILE A 5 -27.29 -6.01 -9.84
C ILE A 5 -27.19 -7.06 -8.73
N ILE A 6 -27.45 -8.32 -9.04
CA ILE A 6 -27.39 -9.42 -8.07
C ILE A 6 -26.41 -10.46 -8.62
N PRO A 7 -25.18 -10.53 -8.09
CA PRO A 7 -24.33 -11.69 -8.33
C PRO A 7 -25.14 -12.96 -7.96
N TYR A 8 -24.94 -14.05 -8.71
CA TYR A 8 -25.69 -15.32 -8.62
C TYR A 8 -27.06 -15.39 -9.34
N LEU A 9 -27.69 -14.27 -9.74
CA LEU A 9 -28.96 -14.32 -10.50
C LEU A 9 -28.81 -15.10 -11.82
N GLY A 10 -27.72 -14.85 -12.53
CA GLY A 10 -27.42 -15.53 -13.79
C GLY A 10 -27.28 -17.05 -13.64
N PHE A 11 -26.68 -17.51 -12.53
CA PHE A 11 -26.53 -18.92 -12.24
C PHE A 11 -27.87 -19.61 -11.97
N GLY A 12 -28.72 -19.02 -11.14
CA GLY A 12 -30.04 -19.56 -10.84
C GLY A 12 -30.94 -19.63 -12.08
N VAL A 13 -30.95 -18.57 -12.89
CA VAL A 13 -31.69 -18.55 -14.17
C VAL A 13 -31.12 -19.59 -15.14
N GLY A 14 -29.79 -19.78 -15.17
CA GLY A 14 -29.13 -20.78 -15.99
C GLY A 14 -29.52 -22.22 -15.62
N ILE A 15 -29.57 -22.56 -14.33
CA ILE A 15 -30.03 -23.90 -13.88
C ILE A 15 -31.47 -24.12 -14.32
N ILE A 16 -32.36 -23.17 -14.05
CA ILE A 16 -33.78 -23.31 -14.38
C ILE A 16 -33.97 -23.52 -15.89
N ALA A 17 -33.29 -22.72 -16.71
CA ALA A 17 -33.33 -22.87 -18.16
C ALA A 17 -32.77 -24.23 -18.62
N ALA A 18 -31.65 -24.69 -18.05
CA ALA A 18 -31.03 -25.97 -18.40
C ALA A 18 -31.92 -27.17 -18.01
N VAL A 19 -32.58 -27.11 -16.85
CA VAL A 19 -33.52 -28.14 -16.40
C VAL A 19 -34.74 -28.20 -17.32
N ILE A 20 -35.33 -27.05 -17.66
CA ILE A 20 -36.47 -26.99 -18.60
C ILE A 20 -36.06 -27.54 -19.97
N ALA A 21 -34.90 -27.11 -20.51
CA ALA A 21 -34.40 -27.58 -21.79
C ALA A 21 -34.18 -29.10 -21.79
N THR A 22 -33.61 -29.64 -20.71
CA THR A 22 -33.35 -31.08 -20.58
C THR A 22 -34.65 -31.89 -20.50
N LEU A 23 -35.64 -31.40 -19.73
CA LEU A 23 -36.95 -32.02 -19.63
C LEU A 23 -37.68 -32.02 -20.98
N PHE A 24 -37.57 -30.95 -21.76
CA PHE A 24 -38.19 -30.88 -23.09
C PHE A 24 -37.47 -31.76 -24.13
N GLN A 25 -36.14 -31.87 -24.06
CA GLN A 25 -35.34 -32.60 -25.03
C GLN A 25 -35.33 -34.12 -24.78
N PHE A 26 -35.22 -34.54 -23.51
CA PHE A 26 -35.01 -35.93 -23.11
C PHE A 26 -36.13 -36.50 -22.22
N GLY A 27 -37.10 -35.68 -21.80
CA GLY A 27 -38.14 -36.08 -20.86
C GLY A 27 -37.62 -36.21 -19.42
N ILE A 28 -38.32 -37.01 -18.59
CA ILE A 28 -37.87 -37.34 -17.23
C ILE A 28 -36.83 -38.46 -17.31
N ASP A 29 -35.65 -38.13 -17.83
CA ASP A 29 -34.47 -38.98 -17.77
C ASP A 29 -33.53 -38.49 -16.67
N TRP A 30 -33.44 -39.27 -15.60
CA TRP A 30 -32.60 -39.00 -14.43
C TRP A 30 -31.12 -38.89 -14.77
N THR A 31 -30.66 -39.56 -15.83
CA THR A 31 -29.26 -39.58 -16.25
C THR A 31 -28.84 -38.22 -16.79
N HIS A 32 -29.66 -37.64 -17.66
CA HIS A 32 -29.41 -36.33 -18.26
C HIS A 32 -29.55 -35.20 -17.22
N LEU A 33 -30.53 -35.31 -16.31
CA LEU A 33 -30.68 -34.36 -15.22
C LEU A 33 -29.46 -34.37 -14.28
N ALA A 34 -28.93 -35.56 -13.96
CA ALA A 34 -27.72 -35.68 -13.14
C ALA A 34 -26.50 -35.03 -13.81
N LEU A 35 -26.33 -35.20 -15.14
CA LEU A 35 -25.25 -34.55 -15.88
C LEU A 35 -25.33 -33.02 -15.83
N VAL A 36 -26.52 -32.45 -15.98
CA VAL A 36 -26.72 -30.99 -15.85
C VAL A 36 -26.29 -30.52 -14.46
N ILE A 37 -26.74 -31.21 -13.41
CA ILE A 37 -26.38 -30.86 -12.03
C ILE A 37 -24.86 -30.92 -11.83
N ILE A 38 -24.19 -31.97 -12.34
CA ILE A 38 -22.74 -32.13 -12.22
C ILE A 38 -22.00 -30.97 -12.92
N VAL A 39 -22.40 -30.63 -14.15
CA VAL A 39 -21.76 -29.53 -14.91
C VAL A 39 -21.92 -28.20 -14.18
N PHE A 40 -23.13 -27.91 -13.68
CA PHE A 40 -23.39 -26.68 -12.92
C PHE A 40 -22.67 -26.66 -11.57
N MET A 41 -22.54 -27.80 -10.89
CA MET A 41 -21.75 -27.95 -9.66
C MET A 41 -20.27 -27.65 -9.90
N ILE A 42 -19.68 -28.20 -10.96
CA ILE A 42 -18.28 -27.92 -11.32
C ILE A 42 -18.12 -26.43 -11.64
N GLY A 43 -19.05 -25.85 -12.40
CA GLY A 43 -19.06 -24.42 -12.69
C GLY A 43 -19.10 -23.56 -11.42
N GLN A 44 -19.95 -23.88 -10.45
CA GLN A 44 -20.00 -23.19 -9.17
C GLN A 44 -18.77 -23.39 -8.31
N ALA A 45 -18.20 -24.59 -8.30
CA ALA A 45 -16.97 -24.83 -7.56
C ALA A 45 -15.85 -23.96 -8.14
N ILE A 46 -15.73 -23.86 -9.46
CA ILE A 46 -14.75 -23.00 -10.12
C ILE A 46 -15.02 -21.52 -9.80
N GLU A 47 -16.28 -21.09 -9.89
CA GLU A 47 -16.67 -19.73 -9.55
C GLU A 47 -16.36 -19.39 -8.08
N GLY A 48 -16.73 -20.29 -7.17
CA GLY A 48 -16.58 -20.12 -5.72
C GLY A 48 -15.13 -20.18 -5.25
N TYR A 49 -14.31 -21.08 -5.80
CA TYR A 49 -12.94 -21.30 -5.32
C TYR A 49 -11.86 -20.61 -6.14
N ILE A 50 -12.10 -20.31 -7.42
CA ILE A 50 -11.11 -19.66 -8.29
C ILE A 50 -11.53 -18.25 -8.63
N LEU A 51 -12.79 -18.06 -9.08
CA LEU A 51 -13.22 -16.74 -9.52
C LEU A 51 -13.37 -15.77 -8.35
N GLN A 52 -13.93 -16.19 -7.21
CA GLN A 52 -14.00 -15.33 -6.01
C GLN A 52 -12.62 -14.81 -5.57
N PRO A 53 -11.59 -15.64 -5.28
CA PRO A 53 -10.29 -15.10 -4.86
C PRO A 53 -9.58 -14.32 -5.98
N PHE A 54 -9.79 -14.67 -7.25
CA PHE A 54 -9.23 -13.91 -8.37
C PHE A 54 -9.86 -12.52 -8.49
N LEU A 55 -11.18 -12.41 -8.33
CA LEU A 55 -11.91 -11.12 -8.32
C LEU A 55 -11.60 -10.30 -7.07
N LEU A 56 -11.43 -10.97 -5.92
CA LEU A 56 -11.07 -10.35 -4.65
C LEU A 56 -9.54 -10.18 -4.50
N GLY A 57 -8.79 -10.45 -5.58
CA GLY A 57 -7.34 -10.54 -5.72
C GLY A 57 -6.55 -9.84 -4.62
N ASP A 58 -5.88 -10.65 -3.80
CA ASP A 58 -4.87 -10.30 -2.79
C ASP A 58 -5.06 -8.92 -2.17
N LYS A 59 -6.12 -8.76 -1.38
CA LYS A 59 -6.34 -7.53 -0.64
C LYS A 59 -6.31 -7.79 0.85
N ILE A 60 -5.25 -7.20 1.41
CA ILE A 60 -5.03 -6.85 2.82
C ILE A 60 -4.44 -8.02 3.59
N GLY A 61 -3.12 -7.94 3.85
CA GLY A 61 -2.28 -8.90 4.56
C GLY A 61 -2.65 -9.13 6.03
N LEU A 62 -3.91 -9.43 6.29
CA LEU A 62 -4.43 -9.92 7.54
C LEU A 62 -4.57 -11.42 7.39
N SER A 63 -3.74 -12.14 8.15
CA SER A 63 -3.86 -13.58 8.20
C SER A 63 -5.27 -13.94 8.69
N PRO A 64 -6.02 -14.79 7.97
CA PRO A 64 -7.28 -15.35 8.48
C PRO A 64 -7.12 -15.97 9.88
N VAL A 65 -5.91 -16.43 10.20
CA VAL A 65 -5.47 -16.90 11.51
C VAL A 65 -5.66 -15.84 12.61
N ALA A 66 -5.39 -14.55 12.36
CA ALA A 66 -5.58 -13.49 13.35
C ALA A 66 -7.06 -13.31 13.73
N VAL A 67 -7.96 -13.47 12.77
CA VAL A 67 -9.42 -13.43 13.01
C VAL A 67 -9.84 -14.61 13.88
N VAL A 68 -9.40 -15.83 13.52
CA VAL A 68 -9.68 -17.03 14.32
C VAL A 68 -9.13 -16.88 15.74
N PHE A 69 -7.90 -16.38 15.88
CA PHE A 69 -7.29 -16.14 17.19
C PHE A 69 -8.09 -15.13 18.03
N ALA A 70 -8.53 -14.02 17.43
CA ALA A 70 -9.36 -13.05 18.13
C ALA A 70 -10.71 -13.63 18.57
N VAL A 71 -11.32 -14.49 17.75
CA VAL A 71 -12.56 -15.19 18.10
C VAL A 71 -12.34 -16.15 19.27
N LEU A 72 -11.26 -16.93 19.24
CA LEU A 72 -10.91 -17.86 20.33
C LEU A 72 -10.56 -17.10 21.62
N ALA A 73 -9.80 -16.01 21.53
CA ALA A 73 -9.49 -15.15 22.66
C ALA A 73 -10.77 -14.53 23.24
N GLY A 74 -11.64 -13.95 22.39
CA GLY A 74 -12.94 -13.42 22.82
C GLY A 74 -13.81 -14.49 23.49
N ALA A 75 -13.83 -15.70 22.92
CA ALA A 75 -14.54 -16.83 23.52
C ALA A 75 -14.01 -17.20 24.91
N GLN A 76 -12.70 -17.12 25.15
CA GLN A 76 -12.11 -17.38 26.47
C GLN A 76 -12.33 -16.22 27.46
N LEU A 77 -12.29 -14.96 27.00
CA LEU A 77 -12.47 -13.79 27.87
C LEU A 77 -13.91 -13.58 28.34
N ALA A 78 -14.89 -13.78 27.45
CA ALA A 78 -16.29 -13.44 27.72
C ALA A 78 -17.30 -14.49 27.21
N GLY A 79 -16.84 -15.69 26.86
CA GLY A 79 -17.71 -16.78 26.38
C GLY A 79 -18.35 -16.48 25.02
N PHE A 80 -19.60 -16.91 24.85
CA PHE A 80 -20.36 -16.70 23.62
C PHE A 80 -20.48 -15.23 23.22
N LEU A 81 -20.66 -14.32 24.20
CA LEU A 81 -20.74 -12.89 23.92
C LEU A 81 -19.44 -12.37 23.33
N GLY A 82 -18.30 -12.79 23.89
CA GLY A 82 -16.97 -12.45 23.38
C GLY A 82 -16.72 -12.97 21.96
N MET A 83 -17.24 -14.16 21.63
CA MET A 83 -17.22 -14.69 20.26
C MET A 83 -18.01 -13.80 19.28
N LEU A 84 -19.20 -13.33 19.67
CA LEU A 84 -20.08 -12.51 18.81
C LEU A 84 -19.44 -11.16 18.46
N ILE A 85 -18.78 -10.52 19.43
CA ILE A 85 -18.13 -9.20 19.28
C ILE A 85 -16.65 -9.28 18.88
N ALA A 86 -16.04 -10.47 18.83
CA ALA A 86 -14.63 -10.62 18.49
C ALA A 86 -14.29 -10.09 17.08
N LEU A 87 -15.15 -10.35 16.09
CA LEU A 87 -14.91 -9.93 14.71
C LEU A 87 -14.79 -8.39 14.55
N PRO A 88 -15.76 -7.58 15.01
CA PRO A 88 -15.64 -6.13 14.92
C PRO A 88 -14.46 -5.58 15.74
N VAL A 89 -14.20 -6.12 16.93
CA VAL A 89 -13.05 -5.71 17.76
C VAL A 89 -11.72 -6.01 17.05
N ALA A 90 -11.58 -7.21 16.47
CA ALA A 90 -10.41 -7.58 15.69
C ALA A 90 -10.18 -6.62 14.51
N ALA A 91 -11.25 -6.24 13.80
CA ALA A 91 -11.17 -5.28 12.71
C ALA A 91 -10.67 -3.90 13.19
N VAL A 92 -11.15 -3.41 14.32
CA VAL A 92 -10.71 -2.13 14.90
C VAL A 92 -9.22 -2.17 15.28
N ILE A 93 -8.79 -3.22 15.99
CA ILE A 93 -7.38 -3.40 16.40
C ILE A 93 -6.47 -3.40 15.18
N VAL A 94 -6.85 -4.15 14.16
CA VAL A 94 -6.13 -4.27 12.90
C VAL A 94 -5.98 -2.95 12.17
N VAL A 95 -7.06 -2.17 12.08
CA VAL A 95 -7.05 -0.85 11.43
C VAL A 95 -6.13 0.11 12.19
N LEU A 96 -6.18 0.09 13.52
CA LEU A 96 -5.29 0.88 14.37
C LEU A 96 -3.82 0.48 14.17
N LEU A 97 -3.51 -0.81 14.16
CA LEU A 97 -2.14 -1.28 13.91
C LEU A 97 -1.65 -0.85 12.53
N ARG A 98 -2.49 -0.98 11.51
CA ARG A 98 -2.13 -0.56 10.15
C ARG A 98 -1.86 0.94 10.08
N HIS A 99 -2.73 1.76 10.69
CA HIS A 99 -2.53 3.20 10.76
C HIS A 99 -1.26 3.58 11.55
N ALA A 100 -0.99 2.90 12.66
CA ALA A 100 0.21 3.10 13.45
C ALA A 100 1.49 2.76 12.66
N ARG A 101 1.49 1.67 11.88
CA ARG A 101 2.62 1.31 11.00
C ARG A 101 2.86 2.36 9.92
N GLU A 102 1.80 2.82 9.25
CA GLU A 102 1.88 3.89 8.25
C GLU A 102 2.43 5.20 8.85
N CYS A 103 2.07 5.50 10.11
CA CYS A 103 2.56 6.68 10.82
C CYS A 103 4.02 6.54 11.27
N TYR A 104 4.45 5.32 11.63
CA TYR A 104 5.83 5.02 12.00
C TYR A 104 6.80 5.15 10.82
N GLU A 105 6.42 4.60 9.65
CA GLU A 105 7.26 4.68 8.43
C GLU A 105 7.41 6.10 7.89
N LYS A 106 6.41 6.97 8.10
CA LYS A 106 6.47 8.39 7.70
C LYS A 106 7.18 9.29 8.72
N SER A 107 7.57 8.75 9.88
CA SER A 107 8.31 9.55 10.86
C SER A 107 9.73 9.78 10.34
N ARG A 108 10.13 11.05 10.31
CA ARG A 108 11.35 11.67 9.74
C ARG A 108 12.72 11.06 10.09
N LEU A 109 12.79 9.88 10.70
CA LEU A 109 14.03 9.17 11.01
C LEU A 109 14.46 8.17 9.92
N TYR A 110 13.53 7.65 9.11
CA TYR A 110 13.86 6.71 8.02
C TYR A 110 14.25 7.43 6.71
N ASP A 111 13.75 8.64 6.47
CA ASP A 111 14.05 9.43 5.27
C ASP A 111 15.51 9.92 5.22
N LEU A 112 16.24 9.84 6.35
CA LEU A 112 17.66 10.21 6.43
C LEU A 112 18.63 9.12 5.94
N SER A 113 18.17 7.91 5.61
CA SER A 113 19.07 6.77 5.32
C SER A 113 19.49 6.61 3.86
N ALA A 114 19.09 7.51 2.96
CA ALA A 114 19.51 7.47 1.56
C ALA A 114 20.36 8.68 1.12
N VAL A 115 21.13 9.28 2.04
CA VAL A 115 22.25 10.13 1.64
C VAL A 115 23.43 9.22 1.28
N VAL A 116 23.42 8.74 0.03
CA VAL A 116 24.63 8.22 -0.63
C VAL A 116 25.47 9.44 -1.02
N ILE A 117 26.47 9.77 -0.19
CA ILE A 117 27.50 10.75 -0.58
C ILE A 117 28.39 10.07 -1.61
N GLN A 118 28.07 10.27 -2.89
CA GLN A 118 29.00 9.96 -3.97
C GLN A 118 29.94 11.16 -4.11
N GLY A 119 31.12 11.07 -3.49
CA GLY A 119 32.19 12.02 -3.71
C GLY A 119 32.68 11.94 -5.15
N SER A 120 32.34 12.93 -5.97
CA SER A 120 33.12 13.21 -7.18
C SER A 120 33.10 14.72 -7.49
N SER A 121 34.30 15.30 -7.37
CA SER A 121 34.84 16.47 -8.07
C SER A 121 33.90 17.41 -8.84
N SER A 122 34.02 18.70 -8.47
CA SER A 122 33.75 19.89 -9.30
C SER A 122 32.29 20.35 -9.44
N GLY A 123 31.93 21.30 -8.59
CA GLY A 123 31.44 22.61 -9.06
C GLY A 123 30.14 22.66 -9.85
N ALA A 124 29.06 22.10 -9.33
CA ALA A 124 27.68 22.61 -9.45
C ALA A 124 26.74 21.60 -8.77
N MET A 125 25.91 22.05 -7.84
CA MET A 125 24.93 21.20 -7.16
C MET A 125 23.53 21.72 -7.52
N SER A 126 22.84 21.01 -8.41
CA SER A 126 21.46 21.29 -8.78
C SER A 126 20.56 20.26 -8.09
N LEU A 127 19.69 20.73 -7.19
CA LEU A 127 18.74 19.91 -6.46
C LEU A 127 17.35 20.15 -7.06
N GLN A 128 16.89 19.23 -7.90
CA GLN A 128 15.50 19.23 -8.36
C GLN A 128 14.68 18.38 -7.38
N THR A 129 14.29 18.97 -6.24
CA THR A 129 13.32 18.34 -5.33
C THR A 129 11.92 18.58 -5.89
N GLY A 130 11.24 17.49 -6.26
CA GLY A 130 9.88 17.51 -6.77
C GLY A 130 8.86 17.85 -5.69
N GLN A 131 8.75 19.16 -5.40
CA GLN A 131 7.64 19.89 -4.78
C GLN A 131 8.08 20.71 -3.55
N ILE A 132 7.81 22.02 -3.67
CA ILE A 132 7.93 23.12 -2.70
C ILE A 132 9.30 23.83 -2.71
N GLU A 133 9.43 24.74 -3.67
CA GLU A 133 10.44 25.81 -3.74
C GLU A 133 10.16 26.84 -2.63
N VAL A 134 11.02 26.90 -1.61
CA VAL A 134 11.07 28.05 -0.69
C VAL A 134 12.44 28.68 -0.87
N ASP A 135 12.45 29.76 -1.64
CA ASP A 135 13.64 30.58 -1.86
C ASP A 135 13.91 31.39 -0.59
N VAL A 136 15.07 31.18 0.04
CA VAL A 136 15.55 32.01 1.15
C VAL A 136 16.88 32.62 0.72
N GLU A 137 16.79 33.83 0.18
CA GLU A 137 17.93 34.66 -0.15
C GLU A 137 18.58 35.20 1.13
N ILE A 138 19.71 34.63 1.54
CA ILE A 138 20.56 35.22 2.57
C ILE A 138 21.50 36.21 1.88
N GLN A 139 21.05 37.47 1.81
CA GLN A 139 21.88 38.59 1.38
C GLN A 139 22.83 38.96 2.53
N SER A 140 23.99 38.30 2.58
CA SER A 140 25.09 38.66 3.49
C SER A 140 26.10 39.58 2.79
N GLU A 141 25.70 40.84 2.59
CA GLU A 141 26.61 41.94 2.28
C GLU A 141 26.43 43.04 3.34
N ALA A 142 27.19 42.91 4.42
CA ALA A 142 27.58 44.06 5.24
C ALA A 142 28.85 43.72 6.01
N LEU A 143 29.80 44.67 5.97
CA LEU A 143 31.00 44.81 6.80
C LEU A 143 32.35 44.40 6.18
N GLU A 144 32.68 44.98 5.02
CA GLU A 144 34.04 45.51 4.80
C GLU A 144 34.05 47.00 5.16
N SER A 145 34.06 47.29 6.46
CA SER A 145 34.53 48.58 6.96
C SER A 145 35.18 48.36 8.32
N GLN A 146 36.37 48.93 8.47
CA GLN A 146 37.27 48.88 9.64
C GLN A 146 38.35 47.79 9.64
N GLN A 147 39.28 47.90 8.70
CA GLN A 147 40.69 47.62 9.00
C GLN A 147 41.61 48.65 8.32
N GLY A 148 41.27 49.92 8.54
CA GLY A 148 42.26 51.01 8.49
C GLY A 148 42.89 51.13 9.88
N ALA A 149 44.19 51.42 9.89
CA ALA A 149 45.03 51.66 11.06
C ALA A 149 45.56 50.41 11.79
N GLU A 150 46.59 49.78 11.23
CA GLU A 150 47.87 49.70 11.93
C GLU A 150 49.00 49.29 10.97
N LYS A 151 50.17 49.90 11.15
CA LYS A 151 51.44 49.71 10.42
C LYS A 151 51.57 50.29 9.01
N SER A 152 51.42 51.61 8.95
CA SER A 152 52.57 52.40 8.50
C SER A 152 53.75 52.14 9.44
N SER A 153 54.79 51.42 9.00
CA SER A 153 56.18 51.53 9.48
C SER A 153 57.01 50.30 9.05
N LYS A 154 57.78 50.48 7.96
CA LYS A 154 59.10 49.91 7.62
C LYS A 154 59.18 49.63 6.12
N ILE A 155 59.56 50.64 5.34
CA ILE A 155 60.96 50.96 4.97
C ILE A 155 61.47 49.97 3.91
N GLU A 156 61.49 50.48 2.68
CA GLU A 156 62.31 50.06 1.55
C GLU A 156 63.79 49.96 1.98
N PRO A 157 64.55 48.97 1.48
CA PRO A 157 65.51 49.33 0.44
C PRO A 157 65.73 48.27 -0.65
N LEU A 158 65.94 48.79 -1.87
CA LEU A 158 67.01 48.45 -2.82
C LEU A 158 67.77 47.12 -2.63
N ASN A 159 67.74 46.24 -3.64
CA ASN A 159 68.91 45.54 -4.21
C ASN A 159 68.51 44.86 -5.54
N ASN A 160 68.79 45.46 -6.70
CA ASN A 160 69.91 45.12 -7.60
C ASN A 160 69.86 43.67 -8.11
N LYS A 161 69.58 43.50 -9.42
CA LYS A 161 70.53 43.00 -10.46
C LYS A 161 71.12 41.61 -10.11
N GLU A 162 70.92 40.63 -10.99
CA GLU A 162 71.95 40.12 -11.92
C GLU A 162 71.50 38.80 -12.57
N SER A 163 71.83 38.69 -13.87
CA SER A 163 72.00 37.52 -14.74
C SER A 163 70.84 36.56 -14.96
#